data_AF-A0A519C8Z0-F1
#
_entry.id   AF-A0A519C8Z0-F1
#
_cell.length_a   1.000
_cell.length_b   1.000
_cell.length_c   1.000
_cell.angle_alpha   90.00
_cell.angle_beta   90.00
_cell.angle_gamma   90.00
#
_symmetry.space_group_name_H-M   'P 1'
#
loop_
_entity.id
_entity.type
_entity.pdbx_description
1 polymer ?
#
loop_
_entity_poly.entity_id
_entity_poly.type
_entity_poly.pdbx_seq_one_letter_code
_entity_poly.pdbx_strand_id
1 'polypeptide(L)' 'INYVHNSSMEIEIKAEAEDIVTGIRTVTATAFVTFVALDQNGKPMTVPKLSLKTDEDRVKFEEGKSRMEKRLKNR' A
#
# COMPACT_ATOMS: atom_id res chain seq x y z
N ILE A 1 4.89 -1.07 -0.34
CA ILE A 1 4.15 0.20 -0.64
C ILE A 1 3.85 0.15 -2.11
N ASN A 2 2.59 0.21 -2.49
CA ASN A 2 2.19 -0.05 -3.86
C ASN A 2 1.94 1.25 -4.62
N TYR A 3 1.52 2.33 -3.95
CA TYR A 3 1.29 3.61 -4.61
C TYR A 3 1.59 4.78 -3.67
N VAL A 4 2.10 5.88 -4.24
CA VAL A 4 2.34 7.13 -3.54
C VAL A 4 1.74 8.28 -4.34
N HIS A 5 0.90 9.09 -3.68
CA HIS A 5 0.31 10.30 -4.26
C HIS A 5 1.11 11.56 -3.89
N ASN A 6 0.47 12.54 -3.24
CA ASN A 6 1.11 13.74 -2.69
C ASN A 6 1.47 13.53 -1.22
N SER A 7 0.47 13.37 -0.35
CA SER A 7 0.62 13.13 1.09
C SER A 7 0.17 11.74 1.54
N SER A 8 -0.39 10.94 0.62
CA SER A 8 -0.93 9.61 0.94
C SER A 8 -0.17 8.47 0.28
N MET A 9 -0.15 7.34 0.96
CA MET A 9 0.50 6.11 0.51
C MET A 9 -0.48 4.93 0.60
N GLU A 10 -0.47 4.07 -0.41
CA GLU A 10 -1.16 2.78 -0.37
C GLU A 10 -0.18 1.67 0.05
N ILE A 11 -0.57 0.90 1.05
CA ILE A 11 0.21 -0.21 1.59
C ILE A 11 -0.60 -1.49 1.41
N GLU A 12 0.02 -2.50 0.81
CA GLU A 12 -0.49 -3.86 0.80
C GLU A 12 -0.03 -4.59 2.05
N ILE A 13 -0.98 -5.24 2.70
CA ILE A 13 -0.77 -6.07 3.89
C ILE A 13 -1.10 -7.50 3.49
N LYS A 14 -0.16 -8.40 3.75
CA LYS A 14 -0.32 -9.84 3.60
C LYS A 14 -0.27 -10.47 4.99
N ALA A 15 -1.38 -11.04 5.43
CA ALA A 15 -1.44 -11.79 6.69
C ALA A 15 -1.19 -13.26 6.39
N GLU A 16 -0.28 -13.87 7.14
CA GLU A 16 0.07 -15.29 7.02
C GLU A 16 -0.16 -15.98 8.37
N ALA A 17 -0.71 -17.19 8.32
CA ALA A 17 -0.71 -18.12 9.44
C ALA A 17 0.42 -19.11 9.24
N GLU A 18 1.15 -19.42 10.32
CA GLU A 18 2.25 -20.38 10.33
C GLU A 18 1.96 -21.49 11.33
N ASP A 19 2.05 -22.74 10.87
CA ASP A 19 2.16 -23.88 11.77
C ASP A 19 3.60 -23.98 12.27
N ILE A 20 3.80 -23.77 13.57
CA ILE A 20 5.12 -23.70 14.20
C ILE A 20 5.85 -25.06 14.17
N VAL A 21 5.11 -26.18 14.13
CA VAL A 21 5.70 -27.53 14.17
C VAL A 21 6.17 -27.94 12.77
N THR A 22 5.36 -27.69 11.75
CA THR A 22 5.67 -28.10 10.37
C THR A 22 6.38 -27.01 9.55
N GLY A 23 6.34 -25.75 10.01
CA GLY A 23 6.85 -24.58 9.28
C GLY A 23 5.99 -24.16 8.08
N ILE A 24 4.81 -24.77 7.89
CA ILE A 24 3.93 -24.46 6.76
C ILE A 24 3.28 -23.09 6.98
N ARG A 25 3.46 -22.19 6.00
CA ARG A 25 2.85 -20.86 5.97
C ARG A 25 1.73 -20.78 4.96
N THR A 26 0.59 -20.25 5.37
CA THR A 26 -0.59 -20.05 4.53
C THR A 26 -1.05 -18.60 4.60
N VAL A 27 -1.28 -17.99 3.44
CA VAL A 27 -1.83 -16.63 3.36
C VAL A 27 -3.30 -16.67 3.77
N THR A 28 -3.68 -15.89 4.78
CA THR A 28 -5.05 -15.87 5.31
C THR A 28 -5.83 -14.66 4.83
N ALA A 29 -5.15 -13.53 4.64
CA ALA A 29 -5.79 -12.31 4.14
C ALA A 29 -4.79 -11.44 3.38
N THR A 30 -5.31 -10.71 2.41
CA THR A 30 -4.64 -9.58 1.76
C THR A 30 -5.52 -8.34 1.86
N ALA A 31 -4.91 -7.20 2.13
CA ALA A 31 -5.63 -5.93 2.27
C ALA A 31 -4.82 -4.77 1.70
N PHE A 32 -5.51 -3.76 1.18
CA PHE A 32 -4.93 -2.49 0.77
C PHE A 32 -5.41 -1.39 1.70
N VAL A 33 -4.48 -0.70 2.36
CA VAL A 33 -4.78 0.37 3.32
C VAL A 33 -4.14 1.67 2.85
N THR A 34 -4.78 2.80 3.20
CA THR A 34 -4.30 4.13 2.84
C THR A 34 -3.84 4.87 4.07
N PHE A 35 -2.58 5.31 4.04
CA PHE A 35 -1.97 6.14 5.07
C PHE A 35 -1.81 7.57 4.55
N VAL A 36 -1.87 8.55 5.46
CA VAL A 36 -1.60 9.96 5.18
C VAL A 36 -0.48 10.41 6.10
N ALA A 37 0.60 10.95 5.53
CA ALA A 37 1.68 11.53 6.31
C ALA A 37 1.25 12.91 6.84
N LEU A 38 1.48 13.14 8.14
CA LEU A 38 1.15 14.39 8.82
C LEU A 38 2.42 15.02 9.40
N ASP A 39 2.49 16.34 9.39
CA ASP A 39 3.52 17.11 10.07
C ASP A 39 3.26 17.18 11.59
N GLN A 40 4.16 17.85 12.32
CA GLN A 40 4.06 18.07 13.77
C GLN A 40 2.79 18.82 14.22
N ASN A 41 2.11 19.50 13.30
CA ASN A 41 0.87 20.23 13.55
C ASN A 41 -0.38 19.45 13.09
N GLY A 42 -0.22 18.19 12.65
CA GLY A 42 -1.29 17.35 12.15
C GLY A 42 -1.75 17.69 10.72
N LYS A 43 -1.00 18.50 9.97
CA LYS A 43 -1.33 18.83 8.58
C LYS A 43 -0.69 17.84 7.61
N PRO A 44 -1.37 17.47 6.50
CA PRO A 44 -0.78 16.58 5.51
C PRO A 44 0.56 17.12 4.96
N MET A 45 1.58 16.29 4.96
CA MET A 45 2.89 16.62 4.40
C MET A 45 3.21 15.76 3.17
N THR A 46 3.97 16.33 2.23
CA THR A 46 4.38 15.61 1.02
C THR A 46 5.32 14.46 1.38
N VAL A 47 5.07 13.30 0.79
CA VAL A 47 5.92 12.12 0.93
C VAL A 47 6.85 11.95 -0.29
N PRO A 48 8.03 11.35 -0.12
CA PRO A 48 8.93 11.04 -1.23
C PRO A 48 8.26 10.15 -2.28
N LYS A 49 8.60 10.35 -3.56
CA LYS A 49 8.15 9.49 -4.65
C LYS A 49 8.70 8.08 -4.50
N LEU A 50 7.90 7.09 -4.88
CA LEU A 50 8.32 5.68 -4.88
C LEU A 50 9.28 5.42 -6.04
N SER A 51 10.44 4.82 -5.75
CA SER A 51 11.38 4.36 -6.78
C SER A 51 10.92 3.02 -7.34
N LEU A 52 10.51 3.01 -8.61
CA LEU A 52 10.05 1.81 -9.32
C LEU A 52 11.24 1.20 -10.07
N LYS A 53 11.73 0.05 -9.62
CA LYS A 53 12.94 -0.57 -10.17
C LYS A 53 12.61 -1.63 -11.21
N THR A 54 11.55 -2.39 -10.98
CA THR A 54 11.14 -3.53 -11.81
C THR A 54 9.87 -3.21 -12.59
N ASP A 55 9.58 -4.00 -13.62
CA ASP A 55 8.30 -3.91 -14.33
C ASP A 55 7.13 -4.28 -13.42
N GLU A 56 7.32 -5.22 -12.49
CA GLU A 56 6.32 -5.56 -11.48
C GLU A 56 6.00 -4.37 -10.58
N ASP A 57 7.01 -3.59 -10.17
CA ASP A 57 6.77 -2.35 -9.40
C ASP A 57 5.90 -1.36 -10.17
N ARG A 58 6.14 -1.22 -11.48
CA ARG A 58 5.35 -0.32 -12.36
C ARG A 58 3.90 -0.77 -12.47
N VAL A 59 3.68 -2.08 -12.65
CA VAL A 59 2.33 -2.66 -12.69
C VAL A 59 1.61 -2.41 -11.36
N LYS A 60 2.24 -2.76 -10.23
CA LYS A 60 1.66 -2.54 -8.89
C LYS A 60 1.35 -1.07 -8.62
N PHE A 61 2.18 -0.17 -9.14
CA PHE A 61 1.98 1.28 -9.02
C PHE A 61 0.75 1.78 -9.76
N GLU A 62 0.56 1.37 -11.02
CA GLU A 62 -0.62 1.75 -11.79
C GLU A 62 -1.90 1.12 -11.24
N GLU A 63 -1.83 -0.13 -10.75
CA GLU A 63 -2.97 -0.76 -10.08
C GLU A 63 -3.36 -0.02 -8.79
N GLY A 64 -2.37 0.37 -7.98
CA GLY A 64 -2.62 1.14 -6.75
C GLY A 64 -3.20 2.53 -7.03
N LYS A 65 -2.76 3.18 -8.11
CA LYS A 65 -3.37 4.41 -8.61
C LYS A 65 -4.84 4.19 -8.98
N SER A 66 -5.15 3.13 -9.73
CA SER A 66 -6.53 2.79 -10.11
C SER A 66 -7.42 2.51 -8.88
N ARG A 67 -6.91 1.78 -7.88
CA ARG A 67 -7.63 1.55 -6.60
C ARG A 67 -7.92 2.86 -5.87
N MET A 68 -6.95 3.78 -5.82
CA MET A 68 -7.13 5.10 -5.22
C MET A 68 -8.22 5.92 -5.94
N GLU A 69 -8.19 5.95 -7.27
CA GLU A 69 -9.20 6.66 -8.07
C GLU A 69 -10.61 6.09 -7.84
N LYS A 70 -10.76 4.77 -7.79
CA LYS A 70 -12.04 4.11 -7.46
C LYS A 70 -12.52 4.50 -6.06
N ARG A 71 -11.63 4.51 -5.07
CA ARG A 71 -11.95 4.94 -3.69
C ARG A 71 -12.42 6.40 -3.63
N LEU A 72 -11.78 7.29 -4.40
CA LEU A 72 -12.20 8.70 -4.45
C LEU A 72 -13.56 8.90 -5.12
N LYS A 73 -13.89 8.11 -6.15
CA LYS A 73 -15.20 8.16 -6.82
C LYS A 73 -16.34 7.68 -5.91
N ASN A 74 -16.05 6.79 -4.96
CA ASN A 74 -17.04 6.20 -4.06
C ASN A 74 -17.13 6.90 -2.70
N ARG A 75 -16.49 8.07 -2.55
CA ARG A 75 -16.58 8.94 -1.35
C ARG A 75 -17.64 10.00 -1.57
#